data_AF-A0A847FC65-F1
#
_entry.id   AF-A0A847FC65-F1
#
_cell.length_a   1.000
_cell.length_b   1.000
_cell.length_c   1.000
_cell.angle_alpha   90.00
_cell.angle_beta   90.00
_cell.angle_gamma   90.00
#
_symmetry.space_group_name_H-M   'P 1'
#
loop_
_entity.id
_entity.type
_entity.pdbx_description
1 polymer ?
#
loop_
_entity_poly.entity_id
_entity_poly.type
_entity_poly.pdbx_seq_one_letter_code
_entity_poly.pdbx_strand_id
1 'polypeptide(L)' 'VLENWLDLDAYGNAINTATKKGGALTFASDTFTWEVLDAATGTYKVGFIIEDLDGHRQESLLNIEVVDEG' A
#
# COMPACT_ATOMS: atom_id res chain seq x y z
N VAL A 1 14.71 -3.43 1.70
CA VAL A 1 13.56 -3.38 2.62
C VAL A 1 12.65 -4.57 2.33
N LEU A 2 12.22 -5.31 3.35
CA LEU A 2 11.20 -6.35 3.21
C LEU A 2 9.85 -5.70 3.56
N GLU A 3 8.88 -5.82 2.68
CA GLU A 3 7.51 -5.35 2.89
C GLU A 3 6.66 -6.45 3.52
N ASN A 4 5.82 -6.08 4.48
CA ASN A 4 4.89 -7.00 5.11
C ASN A 4 3.52 -6.87 4.45
N TRP A 5 3.03 -7.98 3.90
CA TRP A 5 1.75 -8.09 3.23
C TRP A 5 0.76 -8.76 4.18
N LEU A 6 -0.42 -8.16 4.35
CA LEU A 6 -1.51 -8.73 5.14
C LEU A 6 -2.57 -9.29 4.20
N ASP A 7 -2.88 -10.58 4.31
CA ASP A 7 -4.10 -11.11 3.71
C ASP A 7 -5.24 -10.81 4.69
N LEU A 8 -6.29 -10.14 4.21
CA LEU A 8 -7.42 -9.73 5.03
C LEU A 8 -8.65 -10.59 4.72
N ASP A 9 -9.48 -10.84 5.73
CA ASP A 9 -10.83 -11.38 5.54
C ASP A 9 -11.80 -10.31 4.99
N ALA A 10 -13.04 -10.72 4.73
CA ALA A 10 -14.10 -9.84 4.22
C ALA A 10 -14.46 -8.68 5.17
N TYR A 11 -14.02 -8.72 6.43
CA TYR A 11 -14.24 -7.68 7.44
C TYR A 11 -12.97 -6.83 7.66
N GLY A 12 -11.91 -7.08 6.90
CA GLY A 12 -10.65 -6.35 6.96
C GLY A 12 -9.78 -6.72 8.15
N ASN A 13 -9.96 -7.91 8.74
CA ASN A 13 -9.08 -8.47 9.77
C ASN A 13 -7.95 -9.27 9.10
N ALA A 14 -6.73 -9.14 9.60
CA ALA A 14 -5.61 -9.91 9.09
C ALA A 14 -5.76 -11.39 9.44
N ILE A 15 -5.80 -12.23 8.41
CA ILE A 15 -5.82 -13.70 8.53
C ILE A 15 -4.46 -14.32 8.21
N ASN A 16 -3.56 -13.57 7.56
CA ASN A 16 -2.20 -14.00 7.30
C ASN A 16 -1.24 -12.81 7.14
N THR A 17 0.06 -13.07 7.32
CA THR A 17 1.13 -12.11 7.08
C THR A 17 2.25 -12.74 6.26
N ALA A 18 2.69 -12.09 5.19
CA ALA A 18 3.80 -12.55 4.37
C ALA A 18 4.84 -11.45 4.16
N THR A 19 6.11 -11.77 4.37
CA THR A 19 7.20 -10.84 4.06
C THR A 19 7.69 -11.05 2.64
N LYS A 20 7.66 -10.01 1.81
CA LYS A 20 8.19 -10.03 0.44
C LYS A 20 9.23 -8.93 0.28
N LYS A 21 10.20 -9.14 -0.61
CA LYS A 21 11.11 -8.06 -0.98
C LYS A 21 10.31 -7.00 -1.76
N GLY A 22 10.19 -5.81 -1.19
CA GLY A 22 9.53 -4.69 -1.86
C GLY A 22 10.26 -4.29 -3.13
N GLY A 23 9.55 -3.59 -4.03
CA GLY A 23 10.17 -2.93 -5.16
C GLY A 23 11.17 -1.87 -4.68
N ALA A 24 12.26 -1.68 -5.41
CA ALA A 24 13.18 -0.57 -5.16
C ALA A 24 13.01 0.45 -6.29
N LEU A 25 12.44 1.61 -5.97
CA LEU A 25 12.49 2.76 -6.87
C LEU A 25 13.87 3.40 -6.75
N THR A 26 14.63 3.38 -7.85
CA THR A 26 15.93 4.05 -7.91
C THR A 26 15.75 5.33 -8.72
N PHE A 27 15.91 6.47 -8.06
CA PHE A 27 15.92 7.77 -8.76
C PHE A 27 17.17 7.83 -9.65
N ALA A 28 16.97 8.04 -10.95
CA ALA A 28 18.03 8.18 -11.94
C ALA A 28 17.80 9.47 -12.76
N SER A 29 18.38 9.56 -13.96
CA SER A 29 18.15 10.70 -14.86
C SER A 29 16.73 10.75 -15.42
N ASP A 30 16.02 9.62 -15.41
CA ASP A 30 14.70 9.49 -16.01
C ASP A 30 13.60 9.69 -14.96
N THR A 31 12.50 10.31 -15.38
CA THR A 31 11.33 10.52 -14.53
C THR A 31 10.56 9.21 -14.38
N PHE A 32 10.04 8.93 -13.19
CA PHE A 32 9.13 7.80 -13.01
C PHE A 32 7.84 8.02 -13.78
N THR A 33 7.45 7.02 -14.57
CA THR A 33 6.11 6.93 -15.16
C THR A 33 5.26 6.03 -14.29
N TRP A 34 4.17 6.57 -13.77
CA TRP A 34 3.14 5.79 -13.07
C TRP A 34 2.01 5.48 -14.04
N GLU A 35 1.57 4.24 -14.07
CA GLU A 35 0.34 3.84 -14.74
C GLU A 35 -0.81 3.97 -13.74
N VAL A 36 -1.83 4.75 -14.11
CA VAL A 36 -3.07 4.81 -13.34
C VAL A 36 -3.94 3.68 -13.85
N LEU A 37 -4.14 2.67 -13.00
CA LEU A 37 -5.11 1.61 -13.25
C LEU A 37 -6.37 1.94 -12.45
N ASP A 38 -7.53 1.89 -13.09
CA ASP A 38 -8.80 1.99 -12.39
C ASP A 38 -8.93 0.81 -11.44
N ALA A 39 -9.09 1.12 -10.15
CA ALA A 39 -9.45 0.12 -9.17
C ALA A 39 -10.89 -0.31 -9.40
N ALA A 40 -11.20 -1.59 -9.17
CA ALA A 40 -12.59 -2.03 -9.16
C ALA A 40 -13.40 -1.26 -8.09
N THR A 41 -14.70 -1.11 -8.29
CA THR A 41 -15.57 -0.48 -7.29
C THR A 41 -15.56 -1.26 -5.97
N GLY A 42 -15.52 -0.55 -4.85
CA GLY A 42 -15.57 -1.16 -3.52
C GLY A 42 -14.87 -0.35 -2.44
N THR A 43 -14.90 -0.87 -1.22
CA THR A 43 -14.22 -0.27 -0.07
C THR A 43 -12.83 -0.88 0.09
N TYR A 44 -11.82 -0.01 0.17
CA TYR A 44 -10.43 -0.36 0.35
C TYR A 44 -9.90 0.23 1.66
N LYS A 45 -9.00 -0.49 2.33
CA LYS A 45 -8.15 0.06 3.39
C LYS A 45 -6.79 0.38 2.80
N VAL A 46 -6.35 1.63 2.95
CA VAL A 46 -5.00 2.08 2.58
C VAL A 46 -4.23 2.41 3.85
N GLY A 47 -3.01 1.88 3.95
CA GLY A 47 -2.09 2.14 5.05
C GLY A 47 -0.86 2.90 4.57
N PHE A 48 -0.48 3.97 5.26
CA PHE A 48 0.81 4.63 5.11
C PHE A 48 1.68 4.32 6.31
N ILE A 49 2.88 3.82 6.07
CA ILE A 49 3.90 3.60 7.09
C ILE A 49 5.11 4.45 6.73
N ILE A 50 5.57 5.28 7.66
CA ILE A 50 6.77 6.11 7.50
C ILE A 50 7.72 5.72 8.63
N GLU A 51 8.96 5.40 8.30
CA GLU A 51 10.02 5.10 9.25
C GLU A 51 11.25 5.94 8.91
N ASP A 52 11.79 6.66 9.90
CA ASP A 52 13.05 7.40 9.73
C ASP A 52 14.28 6.48 9.86
N LEU A 53 15.48 7.03 9.67
CA LEU A 53 16.73 6.25 9.75
C LEU A 53 17.08 5.81 11.17
N ASP A 54 16.47 6.42 12.18
CA ASP A 54 16.65 6.09 13.59
C ASP A 54 15.63 5.01 14.06
N GLY A 55 14.73 4.58 13.16
CA GLY A 55 13.73 3.55 13.40
C GLY A 55 12.43 4.07 14.01
N HIS A 56 12.19 5.38 14.03
CA HIS A 56 10.90 5.91 14.48
C HIS A 56 9.85 5.71 13.41
N ARG A 57 8.85 4.89 13.73
CA ARG A 57 7.75 4.54 12.82
C ARG A 57 6.45 5.29 13.16
N GLN A 58 5.76 5.76 12.14
CA GLN A 58 4.41 6.29 12.18
C GLN A 58 3.52 5.51 11.19
N GLU A 59 2.25 5.30 11.55
CA GLU A 59 1.28 4.60 10.71
C GLU A 59 -0.05 5.38 10.65
N SER A 60 -0.65 5.41 9.46
CA SER A 60 -1.99 5.94 9.24
C SER A 60 -2.80 5.01 8.35
N LEU A 61 -4.05 4.77 8.71
CA LEU A 61 -4.97 3.88 8.01
C LEU A 61 -6.20 4.69 7.57
N LEU A 62 -6.59 4.56 6.30
CA LEU A 62 -7.72 5.25 5.71
C LEU A 62 -8.64 4.25 5.01
N ASN A 63 -9.94 4.49 5.10
CA ASN A 63 -10.91 3.80 4.25
C ASN A 63 -11.17 4.67 3.02
N ILE A 64 -11.05 4.08 1.83
CA ILE A 64 -11.36 4.71 0.55
C ILE A 64 -12.50 3.94 -0.08
N GLU A 65 -13.50 4.66 -0.59
CA GLU A 65 -14.58 4.09 -1.40
C GLU A 65 -14.32 4.43 -2.87
N VAL A 66 -14.13 3.39 -3.68
CA VAL A 66 -14.02 3.51 -5.13
C VAL A 66 -15.41 3.32 -5.72
N VAL A 67 -15.91 4.34 -6.40
CA VAL A 67 -17.20 4.35 -7.08
C VAL A 67 -16.99 4.39 -8.59
N ASP A 68 -17.92 3.82 -9.35
CA ASP A 68 -17.90 3.88 -10.81
C ASP A 68 -18.30 5.29 -11.25
N GLU A 69 -17.45 5.96 -12.03
CA GLU A 69 -17.79 7.20 -12.72
C GLU A 69 -18.44 6.83 -14.06
N GLY A 70 -19.71 6.39 -14.01
CA GLY A 70 -20.43 5.82 -15.15
C GLY A 70 -20.57 6.69 -16.41
#